data_AF-A0A7D5RKK7-F1
#
_entry.id   AF-A0A7D5RKK7-F1
#
_cell.length_a   1.000
_cell.length_b   1.000
_cell.length_c   1.000
_cell.angle_alpha   90.00
_cell.angle_beta   90.00
_cell.angle_gamma   90.00
#
_symmetry.space_group_name_H-M   'P 1'
#
loop_
_entity.id
_entity.type
_entity.pdbx_description
1 polymer ?
#
loop_
_entity_poly.entity_id
_entity_poly.type
_entity_poly.pdbx_seq_one_letter_code
_entity_poly.pdbx_strand_id
1 'polypeptide(L)'
;MEINNSMRIIKSILILTIVAETLSSCNNTPEKESTHASTVSVDSLKSFKLKTERLDKNISLPGELLAYERVEVRPKITGYIKQLKVDIGTNVRKGQILAVVDAPEIQSRLGEGSSKMNAAKAKFETSLDNYKRIQQASKTKGIISASELQKAKTRCWEIVRNTNRKSMPSSLSDRLETILP
;
A
#
# COMPACT_ATOMS: atom_id res chain seq x y z
N MET A 1 12.75 -10.19 -26.86
CA MET A 1 13.12 -11.26 -27.82
C MET A 1 14.65 -11.32 -28.03
N GLU A 2 15.48 -10.99 -27.03
CA GLU A 2 16.95 -10.91 -27.17
C GLU A 2 17.73 -12.05 -26.51
N ILE A 3 17.06 -12.95 -25.76
CA ILE A 3 17.74 -13.98 -24.96
C ILE A 3 18.19 -15.19 -25.80
N ASN A 4 17.62 -15.39 -27.00
CA ASN A 4 17.88 -16.61 -27.79
C ASN A 4 19.16 -16.55 -28.64
N ASN A 5 19.70 -15.35 -28.93
CA ASN A 5 20.87 -15.20 -29.79
C ASN A 5 22.19 -15.30 -29.00
N SER A 6 22.23 -14.80 -27.76
CA SER A 6 23.39 -14.92 -26.86
C SER A 6 23.68 -16.37 -26.48
N MET A 7 22.63 -17.18 -26.29
CA MET A 7 22.75 -18.60 -25.92
C MET A 7 23.27 -19.48 -27.07
N ARG A 8 23.12 -19.07 -28.34
CA ARG A 8 23.70 -19.77 -29.50
C ARG A 8 25.20 -19.49 -29.64
N ILE A 9 25.63 -18.26 -29.37
CA ILE A 9 27.05 -17.86 -29.42
C ILE A 9 27.84 -18.58 -28.32
N ILE A 10 27.32 -18.63 -27.10
CA ILE A 10 27.94 -19.32 -25.96
C ILE A 10 28.06 -20.83 -26.24
N LYS A 11 27.05 -21.46 -26.84
CA LYS A 11 27.12 -22.88 -27.23
C LYS A 11 28.17 -23.15 -28.30
N SER A 12 28.38 -22.25 -29.26
CA SER A 12 29.42 -22.42 -30.29
C SER A 12 30.85 -22.31 -29.73
N ILE A 13 31.06 -21.41 -28.75
CA ILE A 13 32.35 -21.24 -28.08
C ILE A 13 32.65 -22.47 -27.22
N LEU A 14 31.64 -23.02 -26.54
CA LEU A 14 31.79 -24.19 -25.68
C LEU A 14 32.08 -25.49 -26.46
N ILE A 15 31.66 -25.59 -27.71
CA ILE A 15 31.97 -26.73 -28.59
C ILE A 15 33.39 -26.62 -29.18
N LEU A 16 33.90 -25.40 -29.39
CA LEU A 16 35.23 -25.18 -29.96
C LEU A 16 36.37 -25.48 -28.97
N THR A 17 36.16 -25.26 -27.67
CA THR A 17 37.16 -25.53 -26.62
C THR A 17 37.35 -27.02 -26.33
N ILE A 18 36.31 -27.84 -26.46
CA ILE A 18 36.37 -29.30 -26.19
C ILE A 18 37.20 -30.05 -27.26
N VAL A 19 37.26 -29.53 -28.49
CA VAL A 19 38.02 -30.17 -29.58
C VAL A 19 39.54 -30.02 -29.42
N ALA A 20 40.00 -29.00 -28.67
CA ALA A 20 41.42 -28.71 -28.51
C ALA A 20 42.18 -29.69 -27.60
N GLU A 21 41.48 -30.43 -26.72
CA GLU A 21 42.13 -31.23 -25.68
C GLU A 21 42.45 -32.68 -26.10
N THR A 22 42.13 -33.07 -27.34
CA THR A 22 42.30 -34.47 -27.80
C THR A 22 43.61 -34.76 -28.55
N LEU A 23 44.56 -33.82 -28.61
CA LEU A 23 45.78 -33.94 -29.41
C LEU A 23 47.07 -34.31 -28.67
N SER A 24 47.03 -34.61 -27.36
CA SER A 24 48.22 -35.11 -26.64
C SER A 24 48.20 -36.64 -26.55
N SER A 25 48.53 -37.27 -27.68
CA SER A 25 48.79 -38.70 -27.84
C SER A 25 50.27 -39.03 -27.58
N CYS A 26 50.50 -40.19 -26.95
CA CYS A 26 51.71 -41.00 -26.72
C CYS A 26 53.08 -40.57 -27.31
N ASN A 27 54.17 -40.72 -26.53
CA ASN A 27 55.37 -41.39 -27.05
C ASN A 27 56.36 -41.98 -26.01
N ASN A 28 56.58 -43.29 -26.15
CA ASN A 28 57.79 -44.15 -26.02
C ASN A 28 58.76 -44.17 -24.80
N THR A 29 58.91 -45.40 -24.31
CA THR A 29 60.04 -46.04 -23.61
C THR A 29 61.30 -46.17 -24.50
N PRO A 30 62.53 -46.24 -23.93
CA PRO A 30 63.14 -47.56 -23.66
C PRO A 30 64.01 -47.66 -22.39
N GLU A 31 64.25 -48.92 -22.05
CA GLU A 31 64.90 -49.58 -20.90
C GLU A 31 66.44 -49.55 -20.95
N LYS A 32 67.13 -49.55 -19.79
CA LYS A 32 68.50 -50.09 -19.62
C LYS A 32 68.88 -50.38 -18.15
N GLU A 33 68.91 -51.68 -17.85
CA GLU A 33 69.89 -52.49 -17.10
C GLU A 33 70.60 -51.98 -15.81
N SER A 34 70.28 -52.71 -14.74
CA SER A 34 71.08 -53.20 -13.60
C SER A 34 72.54 -52.74 -13.41
N THR A 35 72.79 -52.13 -12.25
CA THR A 35 73.91 -52.51 -11.36
C THR A 35 73.49 -52.33 -9.89
N HIS A 36 73.54 -53.43 -9.14
CA HIS A 36 73.37 -53.47 -7.69
C HIS A 36 74.57 -52.86 -6.96
N ALA A 37 74.33 -51.92 -6.04
CA ALA A 37 75.14 -51.74 -4.83
C ALA A 37 74.29 -51.05 -3.73
N SER A 38 73.89 -51.86 -2.76
CA SER A 38 73.63 -51.55 -1.34
C SER A 38 72.76 -50.35 -0.98
N THR A 39 71.48 -50.69 -0.81
CA THR A 39 70.51 -50.20 0.18
C THR A 39 71.09 -49.44 1.39
N VAL A 40 70.85 -48.13 1.42
CA VAL A 40 70.29 -47.50 2.62
C VAL A 40 68.86 -47.14 2.25
N SER A 41 67.94 -48.02 2.62
CA SER A 41 66.50 -47.76 2.56
C SER A 41 66.19 -46.64 3.56
N VAL A 42 66.31 -45.40 3.11
CA VAL A 42 65.52 -44.34 3.74
C VAL A 42 64.10 -44.70 3.35
N ASP A 43 63.38 -45.34 4.26
CA ASP A 43 61.97 -45.68 4.10
C ASP A 43 61.27 -44.41 3.60
N SER A 44 60.86 -44.41 2.32
CA SER A 44 60.42 -43.19 1.65
C SER A 44 59.00 -42.90 2.12
N LEU A 45 58.90 -42.28 3.28
CA LEU A 45 57.64 -41.90 3.86
C LEU A 45 57.02 -40.83 2.95
N LYS A 46 55.81 -41.12 2.49
CA LYS A 46 55.02 -40.27 1.59
C LYS A 46 54.70 -38.96 2.33
N SER A 47 55.52 -37.94 2.14
CA SER A 47 55.31 -36.62 2.73
C SER A 47 54.52 -35.73 1.77
N PHE A 48 53.59 -34.94 2.30
CA PHE A 48 52.90 -33.89 1.56
C PHE A 48 53.33 -32.54 2.13
N LYS A 49 53.60 -31.56 1.25
CA LYS A 49 53.88 -30.18 1.68
C LYS A 49 52.55 -29.50 2.05
N LEU A 50 52.37 -29.23 3.34
CA LEU A 50 51.30 -28.39 3.86
C LEU A 50 51.44 -26.98 3.28
N LYS A 51 50.40 -26.50 2.60
CA LYS A 51 50.28 -25.13 2.13
C LYS A 51 49.10 -24.50 2.84
N THR A 52 49.34 -23.35 3.47
CA THR A 52 48.26 -22.60 4.14
C THR A 52 47.37 -21.97 3.09
N GLU A 53 46.25 -22.62 2.80
CA GLU A 53 45.20 -22.11 1.93
C GLU A 53 43.96 -21.80 2.79
N ARG A 54 43.23 -20.74 2.45
CA ARG A 54 42.01 -20.38 3.17
C ARG A 54 40.94 -21.42 2.84
N LEU A 55 40.46 -22.10 3.88
CA LEU A 55 39.39 -23.08 3.76
C LEU A 55 38.05 -22.37 3.96
N ASP A 56 37.31 -22.17 2.89
CA ASP A 56 35.97 -21.57 2.96
C ASP A 56 34.98 -22.61 3.52
N LYS A 57 34.63 -22.43 4.79
CA LYS A 57 33.68 -23.31 5.49
C LYS A 57 32.25 -22.82 5.28
N ASN A 58 31.56 -23.42 4.32
CA ASN A 58 30.13 -23.17 4.11
C ASN A 58 29.30 -23.99 5.12
N ILE A 59 28.48 -23.31 5.92
CA ILE A 59 27.53 -23.93 6.84
C ILE A 59 26.13 -23.67 6.28
N SER A 60 25.40 -24.75 5.97
CA SER A 60 24.01 -24.67 5.53
C SER A 60 23.09 -24.78 6.73
N LEU A 61 22.30 -23.74 7.00
CA LEU A 61 21.30 -23.72 8.06
C LEU A 61 19.91 -23.70 7.42
N PRO A 62 18.97 -24.55 7.86
CA PRO A 62 17.58 -24.44 7.43
C PRO A 62 16.98 -23.14 7.98
N GLY A 63 16.23 -22.44 7.15
CA GLY A 63 15.51 -21.24 7.54
C GLY A 63 14.24 -21.12 6.71
N GLU A 64 13.21 -20.53 7.29
CA GLU A 64 11.93 -20.29 6.62
C GLU A 64 11.77 -18.81 6.30
N LEU A 65 11.19 -18.53 5.13
CA LEU A 65 10.86 -17.17 4.74
C LEU A 65 9.45 -16.82 5.22
N LEU A 66 9.37 -15.82 6.09
CA LEU A 66 8.11 -15.25 6.54
C LEU A 66 7.85 -13.92 5.82
N ALA A 67 6.56 -13.63 5.58
CA ALA A 67 6.16 -12.34 5.05
C ALA A 67 6.53 -11.22 6.05
N TYR A 68 7.07 -10.12 5.55
CA TYR A 68 7.42 -8.96 6.37
C TYR A 68 6.19 -8.36 7.06
N GLU A 69 5.07 -8.29 6.34
CA GLU A 69 3.79 -7.79 6.85
C GLU A 69 2.64 -8.66 6.32
N ARG A 70 1.65 -8.91 7.18
CA ARG A 70 0.41 -9.60 6.82
C ARG A 70 -0.78 -8.75 7.25
N VAL A 71 -1.61 -8.36 6.29
CA VAL A 71 -2.81 -7.55 6.53
C VAL A 71 -4.03 -8.31 6.04
N GLU A 72 -5.06 -8.39 6.88
CA GLU A 72 -6.36 -8.91 6.49
C GLU A 72 -7.25 -7.75 6.03
N VAL A 73 -7.66 -7.78 4.76
CA VAL A 73 -8.49 -6.71 4.19
C VAL A 73 -9.97 -7.06 4.39
N ARG A 74 -10.67 -6.22 5.16
CA ARG A 74 -12.11 -6.34 5.42
C ARG A 74 -12.84 -5.05 5.08
N PRO A 75 -14.08 -5.12 4.57
CA PRO A 75 -14.89 -3.93 4.34
C PRO A 75 -15.26 -3.27 5.67
N LYS A 76 -15.27 -1.93 5.69
CA LYS A 76 -15.63 -1.14 6.88
C LYS A 76 -17.13 -1.18 7.19
N ILE A 77 -17.95 -1.43 6.18
CA ILE A 77 -19.41 -1.46 6.26
C ILE A 77 -19.91 -2.83 5.79
N THR A 78 -21.01 -3.29 6.37
CA THR A 78 -21.71 -4.48 5.89
C THR A 78 -22.40 -4.19 4.57
N GLY A 79 -22.25 -5.09 3.61
CA GLY A 79 -22.84 -4.96 2.28
C GLY A 79 -22.46 -6.14 1.39
N TYR A 80 -22.85 -6.06 0.13
CA TYR A 80 -22.61 -7.08 -0.87
C TYR A 80 -21.49 -6.63 -1.83
N ILE A 81 -20.68 -7.57 -2.32
CA ILE A 81 -19.67 -7.25 -3.33
C ILE A 81 -20.39 -7.03 -4.66
N LYS A 82 -20.35 -5.80 -5.18
CA LYS A 82 -20.89 -5.43 -6.49
C LYS A 82 -19.94 -5.78 -7.62
N GLN A 83 -18.65 -5.55 -7.40
CA GLN A 83 -17.62 -5.83 -8.38
C GLN A 83 -16.29 -6.12 -7.68
N LEU A 84 -15.62 -7.18 -8.12
CA LEU A 84 -14.23 -7.45 -7.75
C LEU A 84 -13.32 -6.96 -8.90
N LYS A 85 -12.33 -6.12 -8.58
CA LYS A 85 -11.44 -5.48 -9.56
C LYS A 85 -10.06 -6.13 -9.65
N VAL A 86 -9.76 -7.07 -8.77
CA VAL A 86 -8.46 -7.73 -8.67
C VAL A 86 -8.66 -9.24 -8.65
N ASP A 87 -7.70 -9.94 -9.26
CA ASP A 87 -7.67 -11.40 -9.24
C ASP A 87 -6.67 -11.91 -8.19
N ILE A 88 -6.85 -13.16 -7.78
CA ILE A 88 -6.05 -13.84 -6.77
C ILE A 88 -4.61 -13.95 -7.25
N GLY A 89 -3.64 -13.60 -6.39
CA GLY A 89 -2.21 -13.63 -6.71
C GLY A 89 -1.70 -12.39 -7.45
N THR A 90 -2.58 -11.43 -7.78
CA THR A 90 -2.16 -10.15 -8.37
C THR A 90 -1.47 -9.27 -7.32
N ASN A 91 -0.34 -8.64 -7.70
CA ASN A 91 0.30 -7.63 -6.87
C ASN A 91 -0.52 -6.34 -6.83
N VAL A 92 -0.84 -5.85 -5.63
CA VAL A 92 -1.65 -4.65 -5.42
C VAL A 92 -0.85 -3.57 -4.70
N ARG A 93 -1.21 -2.31 -4.93
CA ARG A 93 -0.59 -1.14 -4.28
C ARG A 93 -1.52 -0.52 -3.24
N LYS A 94 -0.94 0.21 -2.28
CA LYS A 94 -1.71 0.98 -1.29
C LYS A 94 -2.63 1.97 -2.00
N GLY A 95 -3.91 1.97 -1.62
CA GLY A 95 -4.95 2.84 -2.20
C GLY A 95 -5.61 2.30 -3.47
N GLN A 96 -5.19 1.14 -3.98
CA GLN A 96 -5.84 0.50 -5.11
C GLN A 96 -7.22 -0.05 -4.69
N ILE A 97 -8.22 0.17 -5.53
CA ILE A 97 -9.58 -0.36 -5.31
C ILE A 97 -9.58 -1.85 -5.62
N LEU A 98 -9.80 -2.68 -4.60
CA LEU A 98 -9.85 -4.13 -4.73
C LEU A 98 -11.27 -4.62 -5.07
N ALA A 99 -12.28 -4.09 -4.38
CA ALA A 99 -13.68 -4.42 -4.58
C ALA A 99 -14.58 -3.19 -4.38
N VAL A 100 -15.71 -3.17 -5.07
CA VAL A 100 -16.80 -2.22 -4.87
C VAL A 100 -17.87 -2.92 -4.06
N VAL A 101 -18.18 -2.37 -2.88
CA VAL A 101 -19.23 -2.89 -1.99
C VAL A 101 -20.48 -2.03 -2.17
N ASP A 102 -21.63 -2.68 -2.37
CA ASP A 102 -22.94 -2.05 -2.40
C ASP A 102 -23.68 -2.34 -1.09
N ALA A 103 -24.13 -1.27 -0.43
CA ALA A 103 -24.75 -1.31 0.88
C ALA A 103 -26.03 -0.47 0.86
N PRO A 104 -27.20 -1.08 0.57
CA PRO A 104 -28.45 -0.33 0.42
C PRO A 104 -28.88 0.36 1.72
N GLU A 105 -28.57 -0.21 2.88
CA GLU A 105 -28.84 0.41 4.18
C GLU A 105 -28.09 1.74 4.35
N ILE A 106 -26.83 1.81 3.91
CA ILE A 106 -26.05 3.05 3.97
C ILE A 106 -26.64 4.10 3.02
N GLN A 107 -27.09 3.69 1.83
CA GLN A 107 -27.76 4.59 0.90
C GLN A 107 -29.07 5.15 1.50
N SER A 108 -29.87 4.32 2.17
CA SER A 108 -31.08 4.78 2.88
C SER A 108 -30.75 5.80 3.97
N ARG A 109 -29.76 5.51 4.82
CA ARG A 109 -29.31 6.42 5.89
C ARG A 109 -28.78 7.75 5.32
N LEU A 110 -28.09 7.73 4.18
CA LEU A 110 -27.68 8.94 3.47
C LEU A 110 -28.88 9.72 2.95
N GLY A 111 -29.88 9.04 2.37
CA GLY A 111 -31.14 9.64 1.94
C GLY A 111 -31.89 10.33 3.09
N GLU A 112 -32.07 9.64 4.21
CA GLU A 112 -32.66 10.18 5.43
C GLU A 112 -31.88 11.39 5.96
N GLY A 113 -30.56 11.29 6.03
CA GLY A 113 -29.68 12.37 6.44
C GLY A 113 -29.81 13.61 5.55
N SER A 114 -29.85 13.41 4.22
CA SER A 114 -30.02 14.49 3.25
C SER A 114 -31.38 15.17 3.37
N SER A 115 -32.44 14.40 3.60
CA SER A 115 -33.80 14.90 3.79
C SER A 115 -33.92 15.71 5.07
N LYS A 116 -33.30 15.22 6.16
CA LYS A 116 -33.25 15.92 7.45
C LYS A 116 -32.46 17.23 7.34
N MET A 117 -31.36 17.24 6.59
CA MET A 117 -30.58 18.44 6.30
C MET A 117 -31.40 19.47 5.51
N ASN A 118 -32.09 19.04 4.45
CA ASN A 118 -32.95 19.92 3.64
C ASN A 118 -34.09 20.53 4.47
N ALA A 119 -34.72 19.73 5.33
CA ALA A 119 -35.76 20.22 6.24
C ALA A 119 -35.22 21.24 7.25
N ALA A 120 -34.02 21.01 7.81
CA ALA A 120 -33.37 21.97 8.71
C ALA A 120 -33.01 23.28 7.98
N LYS A 121 -32.53 23.19 6.74
CA LYS A 121 -32.23 24.35 5.90
C LYS A 121 -33.47 25.20 5.63
N ALA A 122 -34.58 24.59 5.21
CA ALA A 122 -35.83 25.30 4.95
C ALA A 122 -36.38 25.98 6.23
N LYS A 123 -36.29 25.31 7.38
CA LYS A 123 -36.66 25.88 8.69
C LYS A 123 -35.77 27.07 9.06
N PHE A 124 -34.47 26.98 8.78
CA PHE A 124 -33.53 28.07 9.03
C PHE A 124 -33.83 29.28 8.15
N GLU A 125 -34.03 29.09 6.85
CA GLU A 125 -34.37 30.17 5.92
C GLU A 125 -35.65 30.89 6.34
N THR A 126 -36.70 30.13 6.67
CA THR A 126 -37.96 30.69 7.19
C THR A 126 -37.76 31.50 8.48
N SER A 127 -36.95 31.00 9.41
CA SER A 127 -36.69 31.68 10.69
C SER A 127 -35.81 32.92 10.51
N LEU A 128 -34.87 32.87 9.59
CA LEU A 128 -34.01 33.99 9.22
C LEU A 128 -34.84 35.12 8.61
N ASP A 129 -35.74 34.81 7.70
CA ASP A 129 -36.61 35.81 7.07
C ASP A 129 -37.56 36.43 8.09
N ASN A 130 -38.12 35.63 9.02
CA ASN A 130 -38.90 36.17 10.12
C ASN A 130 -38.07 37.09 11.03
N TYR A 131 -36.83 36.71 11.35
CA TYR A 131 -35.92 37.56 12.13
C TYR A 131 -35.60 38.87 11.41
N LYS A 132 -35.28 38.84 10.12
CA LYS A 132 -35.02 40.04 9.30
C LYS A 132 -36.22 40.97 9.28
N ARG A 133 -37.43 40.44 9.11
CA ARG A 133 -38.67 41.22 9.11
C ARG A 133 -38.89 41.92 10.46
N ILE A 134 -38.69 41.21 11.57
CA ILE A 134 -38.80 41.76 12.94
C ILE A 134 -37.70 42.80 13.20
N GLN A 135 -36.48 42.55 12.74
CA GLN A 135 -35.34 43.48 12.86
C GLN A 135 -35.55 44.76 12.04
N GLN A 136 -36.13 44.66 10.85
CA GLN A 136 -36.48 45.83 10.04
C GLN A 136 -37.56 46.67 10.74
N ALA A 137 -38.62 46.03 11.23
CA ALA A 137 -39.69 46.72 11.94
C ALA A 137 -39.25 47.31 13.30
N SER A 138 -38.24 46.75 13.96
CA SER A 138 -37.71 47.31 15.22
C SER A 138 -36.90 48.59 15.04
N LYS A 139 -36.46 48.92 13.81
CA LYS A 139 -35.78 50.19 13.52
C LYS A 139 -36.71 51.39 13.74
N THR A 140 -38.02 51.18 13.58
CA THR A 140 -39.04 52.18 13.85
C THR A 140 -39.40 52.14 15.34
N LYS A 141 -39.20 53.28 16.02
CA LYS A 141 -39.34 53.40 17.47
C LYS A 141 -40.76 53.01 17.93
N GLY A 142 -40.86 52.05 18.85
CA GLY A 142 -42.10 51.68 19.55
C GLY A 142 -42.94 50.57 18.92
N ILE A 143 -42.58 50.01 17.76
CA ILE A 143 -43.40 48.99 17.08
C ILE A 143 -43.19 47.58 17.65
N ILE A 144 -41.97 47.24 18.08
CA ILE A 144 -41.60 45.90 18.57
C ILE A 144 -40.82 46.01 19.88
N SER A 145 -41.10 45.09 20.80
CA SER A 145 -40.38 44.99 22.08
C SER A 145 -39.02 44.31 21.91
N ALA A 146 -38.05 44.68 22.76
CA ALA A 146 -36.73 44.04 22.79
C ALA A 146 -36.82 42.52 23.04
N SER A 147 -37.81 42.09 23.82
CA SER A 147 -38.06 40.67 24.10
C SER A 147 -38.42 39.89 22.83
N GLU A 148 -39.26 40.46 21.96
CA GLU A 148 -39.70 39.77 20.75
C GLU A 148 -38.58 39.64 19.71
N LEU A 149 -37.75 40.68 19.56
CA LEU A 149 -36.54 40.60 18.73
C LEU A 149 -35.58 39.52 19.25
N GLN A 150 -35.39 39.44 20.56
CA GLN A 150 -34.51 38.44 21.17
C GLN A 150 -35.07 37.02 21.02
N LYS A 151 -36.39 36.82 21.12
CA LYS A 151 -37.04 35.52 20.84
C LYS A 151 -36.85 35.09 19.39
N ALA A 152 -37.05 36.00 18.44
CA ALA A 152 -36.84 35.74 17.02
C ALA A 152 -35.39 35.36 16.72
N LYS A 153 -34.43 36.09 17.30
CA LYS A 153 -32.99 35.77 17.23
C LYS A 153 -32.73 34.38 17.81
N THR A 154 -33.19 34.11 19.02
CA THR A 154 -32.96 32.84 19.73
C THR A 154 -33.48 31.63 18.94
N ARG A 155 -34.70 31.73 18.38
CA ARG A 155 -35.31 30.67 17.56
C ARG A 155 -34.50 30.39 16.29
N CYS A 156 -34.00 31.44 15.63
CA CYS A 156 -33.12 31.28 14.47
C CYS A 156 -31.83 30.53 14.85
N TRP A 157 -31.19 30.91 15.95
CA TRP A 157 -29.97 30.27 16.45
C TRP A 157 -30.16 28.85 16.96
N GLU A 158 -31.34 28.52 17.46
CA GLU A 158 -31.66 27.18 17.93
C GLU A 158 -31.54 26.14 16.80
N ILE A 159 -31.97 26.50 15.60
CA ILE A 159 -31.87 25.63 14.41
C ILE A 159 -30.41 25.40 14.02
N VAL A 160 -29.56 26.41 14.18
CA VAL A 160 -28.13 26.29 13.92
C VAL A 160 -27.45 25.41 14.99
N ARG A 161 -27.80 25.61 16.26
CA ARG A 161 -27.24 24.82 17.38
C ARG A 161 -27.68 23.36 17.35
N ASN A 162 -28.92 23.07 16.98
CA ASN A 162 -29.43 21.70 16.92
C ASN A 162 -28.93 20.93 15.69
N THR A 163 -28.49 21.65 14.65
CA THR A 163 -27.90 21.05 13.46
C THR A 163 -26.44 20.77 13.75
N ASN A 164 -26.07 19.49 13.71
CA ASN A 164 -24.74 19.02 14.09
C ASN A 164 -23.67 19.76 13.26
N ARG A 165 -22.74 20.49 13.92
CA ARG A 165 -21.77 21.38 13.26
C ARG A 165 -20.98 20.69 12.14
N LYS A 166 -20.72 19.38 12.28
CA LYS A 166 -19.99 18.56 11.30
C LYS A 166 -20.75 18.26 10.00
N SER A 167 -22.07 18.45 9.97
CA SER A 167 -22.91 18.21 8.79
C SER A 167 -23.29 19.49 8.03
N MET A 168 -22.71 20.64 8.40
CA MET A 168 -22.92 21.89 7.67
C MET A 168 -21.97 21.97 6.46
N PRO A 169 -22.46 22.33 5.26
CA PRO A 169 -21.60 22.66 4.14
C PRO A 169 -20.85 23.96 4.46
N SER A 170 -19.61 24.10 3.98
CA SER A 170 -18.75 25.28 4.22
C SER A 170 -19.44 26.60 3.85
N SER A 171 -20.29 26.59 2.82
CA SER A 171 -21.07 27.77 2.44
C SER A 171 -22.07 28.24 3.49
N LEU A 172 -22.55 27.35 4.37
CA LEU A 172 -23.47 27.70 5.45
C LEU A 172 -22.69 28.17 6.69
N SER A 173 -21.52 27.59 6.99
CA SER A 173 -20.66 28.09 8.07
C SER A 173 -20.22 29.53 7.82
N ASP A 174 -19.83 29.86 6.59
CA ASP A 174 -19.38 31.21 6.24
C ASP A 174 -20.51 32.25 6.38
N ARG A 175 -21.74 31.86 6.00
CA ARG A 175 -22.94 32.71 6.18
C ARG A 175 -23.32 32.88 7.65
N LEU A 176 -23.00 31.90 8.49
CA LEU A 176 -23.22 31.97 9.94
C LEU A 176 -22.21 32.90 10.60
N GLU A 177 -20.92 32.83 10.21
CA GLU A 177 -19.88 33.74 10.69
C GLU A 177 -20.13 35.20 10.28
N THR A 178 -20.73 35.44 9.11
CA THR A 178 -21.08 36.81 8.66
C THR A 178 -22.21 37.44 9.50
N ILE A 179 -23.04 36.63 10.16
CA ILE A 179 -24.21 37.08 10.94
C ILE A 179 -23.94 36.97 12.46
N LEU A 180 -22.89 36.27 12.87
CA LEU A 180 -22.39 36.21 14.24
C LEU A 180 -21.50 37.44 14.50
N PRO A 181 -21.79 38.28 15.51
CA PRO A 181 -20.77 39.14 16.10
C PRO A 181 -19.75 38.30 16.88
#